data_AF-A0A6A4V4N2-F1
#
_entry.id   AF-A0A6A4V4N2-F1
#
_cell.length_a   1.000
_cell.length_b   1.000
_cell.length_c   1.000
_cell.angle_alpha   90.00
_cell.angle_beta   90.00
_cell.angle_gamma   90.00
#
_symmetry.space_group_name_H-M   'P 1'
#
loop_
_entity.id
_entity.type
_entity.pdbx_description
1 polymer ?
#
loop_
_entity_poly.entity_id
_entity_poly.type
_entity_poly.pdbx_seq_one_letter_code
_entity_poly.pdbx_strand_id
1 'polypeptide(L)'
;MKKAKRQKSSFIKIGFISVLLVSILSFGFYVRAVIENLKDDPIDNPLPDQTYTVTLDDYKVYQFMDVQYDFIMANITITSNRELTLPQNPFTTSENINLANISEYTNYLSGQGFDLKCPLPASESLMANTYCLFIPVVNRSLNDLILKVNINRIYNISFNINDIAHSGTREMLGIEEPRPDFIATTIDKKLISKRSFYTVNNDGDREEALFSAKSQVFGFQITLENNTTTPIKIESAYLTIDGKGTFQMVDPTFVIDDEISIFGVEISGMKSGYLFMDITDEAIDLYATPNEKIHVLIKLANKNSFIEVLFMGTSQ
;
A
#
# COMPACT_ATOMS: atom_id res chain seq x y z
N MET A 1 -8.87 -124.02 15.86
CA MET A 1 -9.13 -123.08 14.74
C MET A 1 -9.44 -121.68 15.27
N LYS A 2 -8.47 -120.76 15.36
CA LYS A 2 -8.68 -119.35 15.78
C LYS A 2 -7.54 -118.43 15.28
N LYS A 3 -7.35 -118.29 13.96
CA LYS A 3 -6.43 -117.30 13.38
C LYS A 3 -6.89 -116.87 11.98
N ALA A 4 -7.97 -116.07 11.89
CA ALA A 4 -8.36 -115.45 10.62
C ALA A 4 -9.22 -114.18 10.75
N LYS A 5 -9.20 -113.47 11.89
CA LYS A 5 -10.07 -112.28 12.11
C LYS A 5 -9.34 -110.98 12.48
N ARG A 6 -8.01 -110.98 12.64
CA ARG A 6 -7.24 -109.81 13.08
C ARG A 6 -6.60 -108.96 11.96
N GLN A 7 -6.58 -109.42 10.71
CA GLN A 7 -5.81 -108.76 9.64
C GLN A 7 -6.62 -107.75 8.79
N LYS A 8 -7.95 -107.87 8.71
CA LYS A 8 -8.81 -106.95 7.92
C LYS A 8 -9.00 -105.56 8.57
N SER A 9 -8.80 -105.42 9.88
CA SER A 9 -8.97 -104.14 10.60
C SER A 9 -7.77 -103.19 10.43
N SER A 10 -6.59 -103.69 10.05
CA SER A 10 -5.38 -102.87 9.94
C SER A 10 -5.31 -102.11 8.61
N PHE A 11 -5.77 -102.72 7.51
CA PHE A 11 -5.77 -102.09 6.19
C PHE A 11 -6.76 -100.93 6.07
N ILE A 12 -7.91 -101.01 6.75
CA ILE A 12 -8.91 -99.93 6.77
C ILE A 12 -8.39 -98.71 7.55
N LYS A 13 -7.64 -98.93 8.65
CA LYS A 13 -7.03 -97.84 9.42
C LYS A 13 -5.90 -97.13 8.65
N ILE A 14 -5.08 -97.89 7.94
CA ILE A 14 -4.00 -97.32 7.11
C ILE A 14 -4.58 -96.51 5.95
N GLY A 15 -5.61 -97.01 5.27
CA GLY A 15 -6.29 -96.26 4.19
C GLY A 15 -6.90 -94.95 4.67
N PHE A 16 -7.53 -94.95 5.85
CA PHE A 16 -8.13 -93.73 6.41
C PHE A 16 -7.08 -92.69 6.82
N ILE A 17 -5.94 -93.12 7.36
CA ILE A 17 -4.83 -92.22 7.71
C ILE A 17 -4.24 -91.60 6.44
N SER A 18 -4.07 -92.36 5.36
CA SER A 18 -3.55 -91.83 4.09
C SER A 18 -4.47 -90.78 3.47
N VAL A 19 -5.79 -91.02 3.48
CA VAL A 19 -6.77 -90.04 2.98
C VAL A 19 -6.76 -88.77 3.83
N LEU A 20 -6.70 -88.91 5.17
CA LEU A 20 -6.63 -87.77 6.08
C LEU A 20 -5.35 -86.93 5.84
N LEU A 21 -4.22 -87.60 5.60
CA LEU A 21 -2.93 -86.93 5.40
C LEU A 21 -2.89 -86.16 4.08
N VAL A 22 -3.48 -86.72 3.02
CA VAL A 22 -3.64 -86.03 1.73
C VAL A 22 -4.57 -84.82 1.88
N SER A 23 -5.70 -84.95 2.59
CA SER A 23 -6.60 -83.82 2.84
C SER A 23 -5.95 -82.70 3.67
N ILE A 24 -5.14 -83.03 4.68
CA ILE A 24 -4.43 -82.02 5.47
C ILE A 24 -3.39 -81.29 4.62
N LEU A 25 -2.66 -82.00 3.77
CA LEU A 25 -1.69 -81.38 2.85
C LEU A 25 -2.39 -80.50 1.82
N SER A 26 -3.48 -80.97 1.20
CA SER A 26 -4.27 -80.17 0.25
C SER A 26 -4.86 -78.92 0.90
N PHE A 27 -5.36 -79.03 2.14
CA PHE A 27 -5.86 -77.89 2.91
C PHE A 27 -4.74 -76.91 3.26
N GLY A 28 -3.55 -77.39 3.63
CA GLY A 28 -2.38 -76.55 3.87
C GLY A 28 -1.94 -75.76 2.64
N PHE A 29 -1.93 -76.39 1.45
CA PHE A 29 -1.65 -75.69 0.19
C PHE A 29 -2.74 -74.69 -0.18
N TYR A 30 -4.02 -75.01 0.04
CA TYR A 30 -5.13 -74.09 -0.18
C TYR A 30 -5.04 -72.86 0.74
N VAL A 31 -4.82 -73.07 2.05
CA VAL A 31 -4.67 -71.97 3.02
C VAL A 31 -3.44 -71.12 2.69
N ARG A 32 -2.33 -71.72 2.28
CA ARG A 32 -1.15 -70.97 1.84
C ARG A 32 -1.42 -70.15 0.58
N ALA A 33 -2.10 -70.70 -0.42
CA ALA A 33 -2.49 -69.98 -1.64
C ALA A 33 -3.46 -68.83 -1.33
N VAL A 34 -4.38 -69.01 -0.37
CA VAL A 34 -5.28 -67.94 0.09
C VAL A 34 -4.49 -66.86 0.84
N ILE A 35 -3.54 -67.22 1.71
CA ILE A 35 -2.71 -66.24 2.45
C ILE A 35 -1.75 -65.49 1.51
N GLU A 36 -1.16 -66.16 0.52
CA GLU A 36 -0.31 -65.52 -0.49
C GLU A 36 -1.12 -64.61 -1.43
N ASN A 37 -2.38 -64.95 -1.75
CA ASN A 37 -3.29 -64.08 -2.50
C ASN A 37 -3.91 -62.95 -1.67
N LEU A 38 -3.82 -62.99 -0.33
CA LEU A 38 -4.27 -61.93 0.57
C LEU A 38 -3.17 -60.89 0.87
N LYS A 39 -1.98 -61.04 0.29
CA LYS A 39 -0.81 -60.23 0.67
C LYS A 39 -0.49 -59.02 -0.20
N ASP A 40 -1.19 -58.78 -1.30
CA ASP A 40 -0.90 -57.62 -2.15
C ASP A 40 -2.19 -56.93 -2.65
N ASP A 41 -3.06 -56.50 -1.75
CA ASP A 41 -3.75 -55.24 -2.00
C ASP A 41 -2.78 -54.14 -1.55
N PRO A 42 -2.23 -53.31 -2.46
CA PRO A 42 -1.50 -52.14 -2.03
C PRO A 42 -2.47 -51.33 -1.16
N ILE A 43 -2.06 -51.04 0.08
CA ILE A 43 -2.69 -49.98 0.85
C ILE A 43 -2.51 -48.73 -0.01
N ASP A 44 -3.56 -48.34 -0.73
CA ASP A 44 -3.72 -46.99 -1.25
C ASP A 44 -3.61 -46.10 -0.02
N ASN A 45 -2.39 -45.65 0.30
CA ASN A 45 -2.24 -44.45 1.11
C ASN A 45 -2.87 -43.37 0.25
N PRO A 46 -4.08 -42.86 0.57
CA PRO A 46 -4.62 -41.77 -0.21
C PRO A 46 -3.57 -40.66 -0.15
N LEU A 47 -3.11 -40.24 -1.34
CA LEU A 47 -2.26 -39.06 -1.43
C LEU A 47 -2.93 -37.96 -0.60
N PRO A 48 -2.18 -37.24 0.26
CA PRO A 48 -2.78 -36.22 1.10
C PRO A 48 -3.60 -35.25 0.26
N ASP A 49 -4.77 -34.86 0.78
CA ASP A 49 -5.65 -33.91 0.12
C ASP A 49 -4.88 -32.66 -0.28
N GLN A 50 -5.24 -32.08 -1.43
CA GLN A 50 -4.60 -30.86 -1.89
C GLN A 50 -4.99 -29.69 -0.98
N THR A 51 -4.01 -29.10 -0.33
CA THR A 51 -4.18 -27.95 0.56
C THR A 51 -3.59 -26.71 -0.10
N TYR A 52 -4.32 -25.60 -0.02
CA TYR A 52 -3.89 -24.30 -0.54
C TYR A 52 -3.59 -23.33 0.61
N THR A 53 -2.62 -22.46 0.39
CA THR A 53 -2.40 -21.26 1.21
C THR A 53 -2.41 -20.05 0.30
N VAL A 54 -3.11 -19.00 0.72
CA VAL A 54 -3.20 -17.74 -0.01
C VAL A 54 -2.60 -16.64 0.87
N THR A 55 -1.60 -15.94 0.36
CA THR A 55 -0.91 -14.85 1.06
C THR A 55 -1.01 -13.56 0.26
N LEU A 56 -1.24 -12.45 0.96
CA LEU A 56 -1.06 -11.12 0.42
C LEU A 56 0.40 -10.72 0.67
N ASP A 57 1.14 -10.49 -0.41
CA ASP A 57 2.58 -10.17 -0.31
C ASP A 57 2.78 -8.66 -0.18
N ASP A 58 2.13 -7.88 -1.04
CA ASP A 58 2.11 -6.41 -1.00
C ASP A 58 0.88 -5.86 -1.73
N TYR A 59 0.49 -4.62 -1.44
CA TYR A 59 -0.53 -3.90 -2.19
C TYR A 59 -0.33 -2.39 -2.19
N LYS A 60 -0.88 -1.73 -3.21
CA LYS A 60 -1.01 -0.28 -3.29
C LYS A 60 -2.42 0.14 -3.64
N VAL A 61 -2.93 1.16 -2.96
CA VAL A 61 -4.24 1.78 -3.16
C VAL A 61 -4.05 3.10 -3.90
N TYR A 62 -4.76 3.28 -5.01
CA TYR A 62 -4.69 4.48 -5.83
C TYR A 62 -6.02 5.21 -5.77
N GLN A 63 -5.98 6.42 -5.21
CA GLN A 63 -7.13 7.29 -5.05
C GLN A 63 -6.84 8.61 -5.77
N PHE A 64 -7.29 8.72 -7.01
CA PHE A 64 -7.10 9.92 -7.82
C PHE A 64 -8.42 10.67 -7.97
N MET A 65 -8.37 11.99 -7.87
CA MET A 65 -9.59 12.82 -7.89
C MET A 65 -10.27 12.86 -9.26
N ASP A 66 -9.49 12.73 -10.32
CA ASP A 66 -9.88 12.76 -11.73
C ASP A 66 -10.17 11.36 -12.31
N VAL A 67 -10.08 10.31 -11.48
CA VAL A 67 -10.53 8.95 -11.81
C VAL A 67 -11.84 8.67 -11.08
N GLN A 68 -12.79 8.04 -11.77
CA GLN A 68 -14.17 7.86 -11.28
C GLN A 68 -14.30 6.83 -10.13
N TYR A 69 -13.24 6.07 -9.85
CA TYR A 69 -13.21 5.01 -8.85
C TYR A 69 -11.78 4.89 -8.29
N ASP A 70 -11.65 4.32 -7.10
CA ASP A 70 -10.35 3.99 -6.53
C ASP A 70 -9.97 2.56 -6.97
N PHE A 71 -8.68 2.20 -6.95
CA PHE A 71 -8.28 0.84 -7.29
C PHE A 71 -7.05 0.37 -6.53
N ILE A 72 -6.89 -0.93 -6.44
CA ILE A 72 -5.79 -1.58 -5.76
C ILE A 72 -4.99 -2.39 -6.77
N MET A 73 -3.66 -2.27 -6.71
CA MET A 73 -2.74 -3.22 -7.31
C MET A 73 -2.17 -4.09 -6.21
N ALA A 74 -2.44 -5.39 -6.26
CA ALA A 74 -2.06 -6.32 -5.19
C ALA A 74 -1.31 -7.53 -5.73
N ASN A 75 -0.33 -7.98 -4.96
CA ASN A 75 0.45 -9.18 -5.24
C ASN A 75 0.01 -10.28 -4.28
N ILE A 76 -0.52 -11.36 -4.85
CA ILE A 76 -1.10 -12.45 -4.10
C ILE A 76 -0.43 -13.74 -4.52
N THR A 77 0.16 -14.44 -3.56
CA THR A 77 0.78 -15.74 -3.79
C THR A 77 -0.15 -16.86 -3.32
N ILE A 78 -0.42 -17.79 -4.23
CA ILE A 78 -1.15 -19.02 -3.93
C ILE A 78 -0.16 -20.17 -3.98
N THR A 79 -0.01 -20.88 -2.86
CA THR A 79 0.83 -22.08 -2.74
C THR A 79 -0.02 -23.32 -2.51
N SER A 80 0.49 -24.46 -2.93
CA SER A 80 -0.14 -25.77 -2.76
C SER A 80 0.90 -26.83 -2.39
N ASN A 81 0.48 -27.86 -1.66
CA ASN A 81 1.31 -29.04 -1.36
C ASN A 81 1.47 -29.99 -2.56
N ARG A 82 0.78 -29.72 -3.66
CA ARG A 82 0.82 -30.43 -4.95
C ARG A 82 0.77 -29.43 -6.10
N GLU A 83 0.93 -29.91 -7.34
CA GLU A 83 0.80 -29.06 -8.54
C GLU A 83 -0.51 -28.27 -8.56
N LEU A 84 -0.41 -26.96 -8.80
CA LEU A 84 -1.53 -26.04 -8.74
C LEU A 84 -2.49 -26.28 -9.91
N THR A 85 -3.73 -26.67 -9.60
CA THR A 85 -4.84 -26.65 -10.56
C THR A 85 -5.86 -25.63 -10.08
N LEU A 86 -5.73 -24.39 -10.57
CA LEU A 86 -6.59 -23.28 -10.14
C LEU A 86 -7.72 -23.02 -11.14
N PRO A 87 -8.91 -22.59 -10.65
CA PRO A 87 -9.96 -22.06 -11.53
C PRO A 87 -9.43 -20.88 -12.35
N GLN A 88 -9.98 -20.67 -13.53
CA GLN A 88 -9.49 -19.63 -14.47
C GLN A 88 -9.55 -18.20 -13.87
N ASN A 89 -10.47 -17.95 -12.93
CA ASN A 89 -10.48 -16.73 -12.12
C ASN A 89 -11.24 -16.95 -10.79
N PRO A 90 -10.53 -17.20 -9.67
CA PRO A 90 -11.16 -17.45 -8.38
C PRO A 90 -11.47 -16.17 -7.59
N PHE A 91 -11.31 -14.98 -8.16
CA PHE A 91 -11.24 -13.72 -7.42
C PHE A 91 -12.53 -12.89 -7.52
N THR A 92 -13.10 -12.49 -6.39
CA THR A 92 -14.30 -11.63 -6.33
C THR A 92 -14.23 -10.67 -5.16
N THR A 93 -14.56 -9.39 -5.36
CA THR A 93 -14.53 -8.37 -4.28
C THR A 93 -15.76 -8.44 -3.37
N SER A 94 -15.72 -7.77 -2.23
CA SER A 94 -16.88 -7.56 -1.34
C SER A 94 -18.00 -6.76 -1.99
N GLU A 95 -17.69 -5.99 -3.04
CA GLU A 95 -18.65 -5.29 -3.90
C GLU A 95 -19.26 -6.21 -4.97
N ASN A 96 -18.91 -7.51 -4.96
CA ASN A 96 -19.32 -8.53 -5.93
C ASN A 96 -18.77 -8.32 -7.34
N ILE A 97 -17.63 -7.66 -7.48
CA ILE A 97 -16.92 -7.52 -8.76
C ILE A 97 -16.05 -8.76 -8.98
N ASN A 98 -16.31 -9.48 -10.07
CA ASN A 98 -15.46 -10.60 -10.49
C ASN A 98 -14.26 -10.04 -11.29
N LEU A 99 -13.04 -10.37 -10.88
CA LEU A 99 -11.83 -9.84 -11.52
C LEU A 99 -11.60 -10.38 -12.95
N ALA A 100 -12.43 -11.31 -13.44
CA ALA A 100 -12.45 -11.71 -14.85
C ALA A 100 -13.10 -10.64 -15.75
N ASN A 101 -13.94 -9.78 -15.18
CA ASN A 101 -14.81 -8.86 -15.90
C ASN A 101 -14.46 -7.39 -15.61
N ILE A 102 -13.16 -7.07 -15.52
CA ILE A 102 -12.68 -5.73 -15.15
C ILE A 102 -12.16 -4.91 -16.34
N SER A 103 -12.36 -5.40 -17.56
CA SER A 103 -11.80 -4.77 -18.76
C SER A 103 -12.29 -3.35 -18.98
N GLU A 104 -13.52 -3.01 -18.57
CA GLU A 104 -14.03 -1.63 -18.62
C GLU A 104 -13.21 -0.67 -17.76
N TYR A 105 -12.81 -1.10 -16.56
CA TYR A 105 -11.99 -0.31 -15.63
C TYR A 105 -10.58 -0.14 -16.20
N THR A 106 -9.92 -1.24 -16.56
CA THR A 106 -8.54 -1.20 -17.04
C THR A 106 -8.42 -0.44 -18.36
N ASN A 107 -9.37 -0.60 -19.29
CA ASN A 107 -9.39 0.15 -20.55
C ASN A 107 -9.62 1.64 -20.33
N TYR A 108 -10.46 2.03 -19.37
CA TYR A 108 -10.65 3.44 -19.02
C TYR A 108 -9.34 4.08 -18.56
N LEU A 109 -8.63 3.44 -17.62
CA LEU A 109 -7.35 3.94 -17.10
C LEU A 109 -6.26 3.95 -18.17
N SER A 110 -6.13 2.89 -18.97
CA SER A 110 -5.19 2.88 -20.10
C SER A 110 -5.52 3.98 -21.12
N GLY A 111 -6.80 4.30 -21.32
CA GLY A 111 -7.24 5.44 -22.13
C GLY A 111 -6.85 6.81 -21.56
N GLN A 112 -6.62 6.91 -20.24
CA GLN A 112 -6.07 8.10 -19.57
C GLN A 112 -4.54 8.09 -19.51
N GLY A 113 -3.88 7.09 -20.12
CA GLY A 113 -2.42 6.99 -20.18
C GLY A 113 -1.77 6.20 -19.04
N PHE A 114 -2.53 5.66 -18.08
CA PHE A 114 -1.97 4.87 -16.99
C PHE A 114 -1.41 3.54 -17.50
N ASP A 115 -0.16 3.24 -17.15
CA ASP A 115 0.49 1.95 -17.34
C ASP A 115 0.18 1.03 -16.16
N LEU A 116 -0.80 0.15 -16.36
CA LEU A 116 -1.21 -0.86 -15.37
C LEU A 116 -0.34 -2.13 -15.41
N LYS A 117 0.84 -2.08 -16.04
CA LYS A 117 1.76 -3.22 -16.03
C LYS A 117 2.21 -3.52 -14.62
N CYS A 118 2.09 -4.78 -14.25
CA CYS A 118 2.61 -5.31 -13.00
C CYS A 118 4.10 -5.62 -13.12
N PRO A 119 4.98 -4.96 -12.35
CA PRO A 119 6.39 -5.31 -12.31
C PRO A 119 6.59 -6.44 -11.29
N LEU A 120 6.28 -7.69 -11.66
CA LEU A 120 6.76 -8.84 -10.89
C LEU A 120 7.20 -9.98 -11.81
N PRO A 121 8.25 -10.73 -11.42
CA PRO A 121 8.71 -11.87 -12.18
C PRO A 121 7.68 -13.00 -12.13
N ALA A 122 7.49 -13.69 -13.25
CA ALA A 122 6.75 -14.95 -13.26
C ALA A 122 7.42 -15.93 -12.29
N SER A 123 6.66 -16.46 -11.32
CA SER A 123 7.12 -17.59 -10.51
C SER A 123 7.16 -18.85 -11.38
N GLU A 124 8.33 -19.45 -11.56
CA GLU A 124 8.49 -20.73 -12.28
C GLU A 124 8.28 -21.94 -11.36
N SER A 125 7.30 -21.88 -10.44
CA SER A 125 6.99 -22.98 -9.53
C SER A 125 5.65 -23.62 -9.86
N LEU A 126 5.65 -24.92 -10.14
CA LEU A 126 4.43 -25.71 -10.32
C LEU A 126 3.54 -25.75 -9.06
N MET A 127 4.09 -25.39 -7.89
CA MET A 127 3.40 -25.40 -6.60
C MET A 127 3.07 -24.00 -6.06
N ALA A 128 3.55 -22.94 -6.72
CA ALA A 128 3.37 -21.57 -6.26
C ALA A 128 3.18 -20.59 -7.43
N ASN A 129 2.01 -19.96 -7.49
CA ASN A 129 1.70 -18.93 -8.47
C ASN A 129 1.47 -17.60 -7.76
N THR A 130 2.23 -16.58 -8.17
CA THR A 130 2.04 -15.20 -7.75
C THR A 130 1.22 -14.49 -8.82
N TYR A 131 0.12 -13.89 -8.39
CA TYR A 131 -0.79 -13.11 -9.22
C TYR A 131 -0.61 -11.64 -8.88
N CYS A 132 -0.36 -10.82 -9.90
CA CYS A 132 -0.57 -9.39 -9.77
C CYS A 132 -1.99 -9.06 -10.24
N LEU A 133 -2.79 -8.54 -9.33
CA LEU A 133 -4.21 -8.28 -9.53
C LEU A 133 -4.47 -6.79 -9.53
N PHE A 134 -5.25 -6.35 -10.52
CA PHE A 134 -5.97 -5.09 -10.49
C PHE A 134 -7.34 -5.33 -9.84
N ILE A 135 -7.68 -4.54 -8.83
CA ILE A 135 -8.91 -4.68 -8.06
C ILE A 135 -9.61 -3.31 -8.01
N PRO A 136 -10.71 -3.10 -8.75
CA PRO A 136 -11.44 -1.84 -8.67
C PRO A 136 -12.21 -1.73 -7.34
N VAL A 137 -12.33 -0.49 -6.85
CA VAL A 137 -13.11 -0.08 -5.68
C VAL A 137 -14.10 0.99 -6.12
N VAL A 138 -15.32 0.57 -6.41
CA VAL A 138 -16.33 1.45 -7.01
C VAL A 138 -16.94 2.37 -5.95
N ASN A 139 -17.18 1.86 -4.75
CA ASN A 139 -17.62 2.65 -3.61
C ASN A 139 -16.44 3.30 -2.89
N ARG A 140 -16.12 4.54 -3.26
CA ARG A 140 -15.05 5.35 -2.65
C ARG A 140 -15.26 5.73 -1.18
N SER A 141 -16.41 5.39 -0.60
CA SER A 141 -16.68 5.59 0.85
C SER A 141 -16.30 4.37 1.70
N LEU A 142 -15.75 3.31 1.11
CA LEU A 142 -15.30 2.13 1.84
C LEU A 142 -13.98 2.41 2.57
N ASN A 143 -13.91 2.02 3.84
CA ASN A 143 -12.65 1.98 4.60
C ASN A 143 -11.86 0.70 4.32
N ASP A 144 -12.57 -0.41 4.08
CA ASP A 144 -11.98 -1.72 3.84
C ASP A 144 -12.64 -2.40 2.63
N LEU A 145 -11.82 -3.10 1.85
CA LEU A 145 -12.27 -3.99 0.77
C LEU A 145 -11.83 -5.42 1.08
N ILE A 146 -12.72 -6.40 0.88
CA ILE A 146 -12.38 -7.82 1.02
C ILE A 146 -12.31 -8.47 -0.36
N LEU A 147 -11.16 -9.03 -0.72
CA LEU A 147 -11.06 -9.95 -1.85
C LEU A 147 -11.30 -11.38 -1.39
N LYS A 148 -12.32 -12.00 -1.98
CA LYS A 148 -12.67 -13.41 -1.80
C LYS A 148 -11.97 -14.22 -2.86
N VAL A 149 -11.13 -15.16 -2.43
CA VAL A 149 -10.43 -16.11 -3.28
C VAL A 149 -11.09 -17.47 -3.12
N ASN A 150 -11.85 -17.93 -4.11
CA ASN A 150 -12.60 -19.18 -4.06
C ASN A 150 -11.83 -20.32 -4.71
N ILE A 151 -11.08 -21.06 -3.90
CA ILE A 151 -10.28 -22.22 -4.32
C ILE A 151 -10.50 -23.30 -3.27
N ASN A 152 -11.33 -24.31 -3.57
CA ASN A 152 -11.83 -25.34 -2.64
C ASN A 152 -12.65 -24.84 -1.43
N ARG A 153 -12.31 -23.67 -0.89
CA ARG A 153 -12.99 -22.86 0.11
C ARG A 153 -12.73 -21.38 -0.20
N ILE A 154 -13.38 -20.50 0.55
CA ILE A 154 -13.20 -19.05 0.42
C ILE A 154 -12.11 -18.59 1.38
N TYR A 155 -11.08 -17.95 0.83
CA TYR A 155 -10.08 -17.18 1.58
C TYR A 155 -10.41 -15.70 1.44
N ASN A 156 -10.38 -14.96 2.55
CA ASN A 156 -10.64 -13.53 2.56
C ASN A 156 -9.33 -12.78 2.77
N ILE A 157 -9.02 -11.85 1.88
CA ILE A 157 -7.91 -10.92 1.99
C ILE A 157 -8.49 -9.53 2.19
N SER A 158 -8.11 -8.85 3.27
CA SER A 158 -8.60 -7.52 3.61
C SER A 158 -7.59 -6.46 3.16
N PHE A 159 -8.10 -5.39 2.57
CA PHE A 159 -7.32 -4.20 2.21
C PHE A 159 -7.89 -3.01 2.95
N ASN A 160 -7.05 -2.30 3.71
CA ASN A 160 -7.41 -1.01 4.25
C ASN A 160 -7.16 0.05 3.17
N ILE A 161 -8.23 0.72 2.74
CA ILE A 161 -8.23 1.69 1.63
C ILE A 161 -7.62 3.02 2.07
N ASN A 162 -7.75 3.36 3.36
CA ASN A 162 -7.31 4.63 3.92
C ASN A 162 -5.94 4.56 4.59
N ASP A 163 -5.24 3.43 4.48
CA ASP A 163 -3.89 3.29 5.02
C ASP A 163 -2.86 3.98 4.12
N ILE A 164 -2.37 5.12 4.59
CA ILE A 164 -1.40 5.96 3.90
C ILE A 164 -0.11 5.19 3.55
N ALA A 165 0.29 4.19 4.36
CA ALA A 165 1.48 3.37 4.08
C ALA A 165 1.36 2.57 2.77
N HIS A 166 0.13 2.27 2.36
CA HIS A 166 -0.19 1.55 1.14
C HIS A 166 -0.69 2.48 0.02
N SER A 167 -0.60 3.81 0.17
CA SER A 167 -0.95 4.74 -0.90
C SER A 167 0.00 4.60 -2.09
N GLY A 168 -0.56 4.42 -3.28
CA GLY A 168 0.12 4.43 -4.55
C GLY A 168 0.15 5.84 -5.16
N THR A 169 1.10 6.08 -6.08
CA THR A 169 1.25 7.37 -6.76
C THR A 169 1.13 7.21 -8.28
N ARG A 170 0.93 8.30 -9.01
CA ARG A 170 0.74 8.25 -10.47
C ARG A 170 2.00 7.80 -11.21
N GLU A 171 3.16 8.15 -10.68
CA GLU A 171 4.46 7.78 -11.21
C GLU A 171 4.67 6.26 -11.19
N MET A 172 4.13 5.57 -10.17
CA MET A 172 4.15 4.11 -10.09
C MET A 172 3.39 3.44 -11.24
N LEU A 173 2.47 4.19 -11.88
CA LEU A 173 1.65 3.75 -13.00
C LEU A 173 2.11 4.37 -14.32
N GLY A 174 3.38 4.75 -14.43
CA GLY A 174 3.97 5.24 -15.69
C GLY A 174 3.46 6.60 -16.15
N ILE A 175 2.62 7.29 -15.36
CA ILE A 175 2.32 8.70 -15.56
C ILE A 175 3.46 9.48 -14.95
N GLU A 176 4.40 9.93 -15.79
CA GLU A 176 5.29 11.01 -15.41
C GLU A 176 4.45 12.28 -15.30
N GLU A 177 3.90 12.55 -14.12
CA GLU A 177 3.52 13.92 -13.82
C GLU A 177 4.82 14.74 -13.87
N PRO A 178 4.86 15.87 -14.60
CA PRO A 178 6.00 16.76 -14.49
C PRO A 178 6.10 17.14 -13.01
N ARG A 179 7.18 16.71 -12.34
CA ARG A 179 7.47 17.20 -10.99
C ARG A 179 7.37 18.71 -11.07
N PRO A 180 6.54 19.35 -10.24
CA PRO A 180 6.50 20.80 -10.25
C PRO A 180 7.92 21.29 -9.98
N ASP A 181 8.35 22.32 -10.72
CA ASP A 181 9.68 22.92 -10.60
C ASP A 181 10.04 23.21 -9.12
N PHE A 182 9.02 23.43 -8.29
CA PHE A 182 9.15 23.61 -6.86
C PHE A 182 7.91 23.11 -6.12
N ILE A 183 8.07 22.79 -4.84
CA ILE A 183 6.99 22.48 -3.91
C ILE A 183 7.12 23.43 -2.72
N ALA A 184 6.04 24.13 -2.37
CA ALA A 184 6.03 25.06 -1.24
C ALA A 184 4.90 24.66 -0.26
N THR A 185 5.23 24.50 1.01
CA THR A 185 4.26 24.12 2.05
C THR A 185 4.46 24.95 3.31
N THR A 186 3.36 25.32 3.96
CA THR A 186 3.32 25.96 5.27
C THR A 186 3.07 24.89 6.32
N ILE A 187 3.99 24.74 7.27
CA ILE A 187 3.94 23.72 8.32
C ILE A 187 3.23 24.25 9.56
N ASP A 188 3.55 25.49 9.94
CA ASP A 188 3.03 26.12 11.15
C ASP A 188 2.96 27.64 11.00
N LYS A 189 2.20 28.29 11.89
CA LYS A 189 2.13 29.75 12.01
C LYS A 189 2.28 30.13 13.49
N LYS A 190 3.11 31.14 13.75
CA LYS A 190 3.44 31.59 15.10
C LYS A 190 3.41 33.10 15.20
N LEU A 191 2.83 33.63 16.27
CA LEU A 191 2.94 35.04 16.63
C LEU A 191 4.38 35.35 17.07
N ILE A 192 5.01 36.32 16.42
CA ILE A 192 6.39 36.74 16.69
C ILE A 192 6.37 38.09 17.41
N SER A 193 7.19 38.22 18.45
CA SER A 193 7.34 39.48 19.15
C SER A 193 8.01 40.51 18.27
N LYS A 194 7.38 41.68 18.09
CA LYS A 194 7.94 42.81 17.33
C LYS A 194 9.31 43.27 17.87
N ARG A 195 9.52 43.13 19.19
CA ARG A 195 10.78 43.48 19.87
C ARG A 195 11.94 42.52 19.57
N SER A 196 11.66 41.37 18.95
CA SER A 196 12.70 40.43 18.54
C SER A 196 13.37 40.85 17.23
N PHE A 197 12.79 41.82 16.51
CA PHE A 197 13.37 42.34 15.28
C PHE A 197 14.25 43.57 15.55
N TYR A 198 15.34 43.66 14.80
CA TYR A 198 16.25 44.79 14.81
C TYR A 198 16.73 45.10 13.39
N THR A 199 17.17 46.33 13.15
CA THR A 199 17.96 46.71 11.97
C THR A 199 19.42 46.83 12.35
N VAL A 200 20.31 46.72 11.37
CA VAL A 200 21.74 46.99 11.54
C VAL A 200 22.04 48.30 10.82
N ASN A 201 22.52 49.29 11.56
CA ASN A 201 22.88 50.59 10.98
C ASN A 201 24.24 50.51 10.25
N ASN A 202 24.67 51.62 9.64
CA ASN A 202 25.92 51.66 8.87
C ASN A 202 27.18 51.42 9.72
N ASP A 203 27.09 51.63 11.04
CA ASP A 203 28.19 51.41 11.98
C ASP A 203 28.22 49.96 12.52
N GLY A 204 27.23 49.14 12.15
CA GLY A 204 27.10 47.75 12.58
C GLY A 204 26.33 47.56 13.90
N ASP A 205 25.80 48.65 14.48
CA ASP A 205 25.04 48.60 15.72
C ASP A 205 23.59 48.14 15.46
N ARG A 206 23.03 47.46 16.46
CA ARG A 206 21.65 46.99 16.45
C ARG A 206 20.70 48.10 16.90
N GLU A 207 19.69 48.39 16.08
CA GLU A 207 18.60 49.32 16.40
C GLU A 207 17.26 48.58 16.41
N GLU A 208 16.36 48.95 17.32
CA GLU A 208 15.03 48.31 17.38
C GLU A 208 14.25 48.58 16.09
N ALA A 209 13.69 47.52 15.51
CA ALA A 209 12.85 47.65 14.33
C ALA A 209 11.53 48.35 14.66
N LEU A 210 11.16 49.36 13.87
CA LEU A 210 9.96 50.14 14.09
C LEU A 210 8.77 49.54 13.34
N PHE A 211 7.77 49.09 14.09
CA PHE A 211 6.49 48.62 13.57
C PHE A 211 5.36 49.56 13.98
N SER A 212 4.26 49.53 13.22
CA SER A 212 3.02 50.22 13.60
C SER A 212 2.51 49.75 14.98
N ALA A 213 1.88 50.64 15.73
CA ALA A 213 1.25 50.27 17.01
C ALA A 213 0.19 49.19 16.82
N LYS A 214 -0.56 49.25 15.71
CA LYS A 214 -1.66 48.34 15.36
C LYS A 214 -1.21 47.06 14.67
N SER A 215 0.09 46.88 14.43
CA SER A 215 0.55 45.68 13.74
C SER A 215 0.79 44.50 14.67
N GLN A 216 0.63 43.31 14.11
CA GLN A 216 1.07 42.04 14.65
C GLN A 216 1.97 41.36 13.61
N VAL A 217 3.04 40.70 14.06
CA VAL A 217 3.93 39.98 13.15
C VAL A 217 3.71 38.48 13.34
N PHE A 218 3.35 37.79 12.27
CA PHE A 218 3.27 36.34 12.25
C PHE A 218 4.37 35.74 11.38
N GLY A 219 5.04 34.73 11.91
CA GLY A 219 5.95 33.88 11.17
C GLY A 219 5.22 32.65 10.64
N PHE A 220 5.27 32.43 9.33
CA PHE A 220 4.80 31.21 8.68
C PHE A 220 6.01 30.33 8.40
N GLN A 221 6.06 29.16 9.02
CA GLN A 221 7.13 28.19 8.79
C GLN A 221 6.88 27.52 7.45
N ILE A 222 7.75 27.78 6.49
CA ILE A 222 7.62 27.32 5.11
C ILE A 222 8.76 26.38 4.77
N THR A 223 8.42 25.28 4.11
CA THR A 223 9.37 24.41 3.42
C THR A 223 9.20 24.61 1.93
N LEU A 224 10.30 24.97 1.27
CA LEU A 224 10.39 25.14 -0.18
C LEU A 224 11.42 24.15 -0.73
N GLU A 225 10.97 23.30 -1.63
CA GLU A 225 11.80 22.36 -2.39
C GLU A 225 11.92 22.86 -3.83
N ASN A 226 13.15 22.98 -4.33
CA ASN A 226 13.45 23.26 -5.72
C ASN A 226 13.86 21.97 -6.42
N ASN A 227 13.07 21.57 -7.42
CA ASN A 227 13.30 20.38 -8.24
C ASN A 227 14.08 20.70 -9.54
N THR A 228 14.50 21.95 -9.72
CA THR A 228 15.27 22.40 -10.89
C THR A 228 16.78 22.50 -10.60
N THR A 229 17.58 22.64 -11.65
CA THR A 229 19.04 22.85 -11.55
C THR A 229 19.43 24.30 -11.26
N THR A 230 18.49 25.25 -11.40
CA THR A 230 18.74 26.67 -11.19
C THR A 230 18.28 27.08 -9.80
N PRO A 231 19.14 27.69 -8.96
CA PRO A 231 18.72 28.16 -7.64
C PRO A 231 17.55 29.16 -7.75
N ILE A 232 16.63 29.09 -6.81
CA ILE A 232 15.51 30.03 -6.66
C ILE A 232 15.66 30.83 -5.37
N LYS A 233 15.06 32.02 -5.34
CA LYS A 233 14.95 32.87 -4.14
C LYS A 233 13.56 33.49 -4.10
N ILE A 234 13.05 33.73 -2.90
CA ILE A 234 11.80 34.49 -2.69
C ILE A 234 12.14 35.99 -2.78
N GLU A 235 11.44 36.73 -3.64
CA GLU A 235 11.64 38.17 -3.86
C GLU A 235 10.56 39.02 -3.22
N SER A 236 9.37 38.48 -3.05
CA SER A 236 8.29 39.11 -2.28
C SER A 236 7.33 38.06 -1.79
N ALA A 237 6.61 38.39 -0.73
CA ALA A 237 5.55 37.56 -0.20
C ALA A 237 4.40 38.44 0.34
N TYR A 238 3.19 37.90 0.23
CA TYR A 238 1.97 38.51 0.74
C TYR A 238 1.16 37.47 1.50
N LEU A 239 0.35 37.96 2.43
CA LEU A 239 -0.65 37.18 3.13
C LEU A 239 -2.01 37.73 2.75
N THR A 240 -2.87 36.94 2.12
CA THR A 240 -4.27 37.31 1.94
C THR A 240 -5.13 36.52 2.91
N ILE A 241 -6.01 37.22 3.63
CA ILE A 241 -6.97 36.60 4.54
C ILE A 241 -8.37 36.94 4.04
N ASP A 242 -9.16 35.92 3.78
CA ASP A 242 -10.49 36.08 3.21
C ASP A 242 -11.38 37.02 4.03
N GLY A 243 -11.90 38.05 3.36
CA GLY A 243 -12.76 39.06 3.98
C GLY A 243 -12.06 40.01 4.96
N LYS A 244 -10.73 39.92 5.12
CA LYS A 244 -9.94 40.79 6.02
C LYS A 244 -8.96 41.69 5.26
N GLY A 245 -8.32 41.18 4.21
CA GLY A 245 -7.45 41.97 3.34
C GLY A 245 -6.14 41.27 2.98
N THR A 246 -5.22 42.04 2.40
CA THR A 246 -3.89 41.59 1.99
C THR A 246 -2.83 42.35 2.77
N PHE A 247 -1.86 41.61 3.30
CA PHE A 247 -0.77 42.07 4.15
C PHE A 247 0.56 41.74 3.49
N GLN A 248 1.59 42.52 3.79
CA GLN A 248 2.91 42.35 3.18
C GLN A 248 3.84 41.62 4.13
N MET A 249 4.87 41.00 3.57
CA MET A 249 6.00 40.55 4.37
C MET A 249 6.65 41.71 5.14
N VAL A 250 7.25 41.39 6.28
CA VAL A 250 8.09 42.32 7.03
C VAL A 250 9.24 42.81 6.15
N ASP A 251 9.66 44.06 6.34
CA ASP A 251 10.78 44.65 5.61
C ASP A 251 12.02 43.73 5.72
N PRO A 252 12.62 43.31 4.60
CA PRO A 252 13.72 42.35 4.64
C PRO A 252 15.03 42.92 5.20
N THR A 253 15.10 44.22 5.49
CA THR A 253 16.18 44.82 6.29
C THR A 253 16.05 44.52 7.78
N PHE A 254 14.88 44.04 8.24
CA PHE A 254 14.66 43.67 9.64
C PHE A 254 15.17 42.24 9.87
N VAL A 255 16.00 42.09 10.89
CA VAL A 255 16.69 40.85 11.26
C VAL A 255 16.16 40.36 12.61
N ILE A 256 16.16 39.04 12.81
CA ILE A 256 15.77 38.38 14.06
C ILE A 256 16.76 37.26 14.35
N ASP A 257 17.16 37.07 15.61
CA ASP A 257 18.16 36.05 16.00
C ASP A 257 17.54 34.65 16.17
N ASP A 258 16.32 34.60 16.72
CA ASP A 258 15.71 33.35 17.20
C ASP A 258 15.17 32.46 16.07
N GLU A 259 14.92 33.03 14.89
CA GLU A 259 14.23 32.37 13.78
C GLU A 259 14.92 32.67 12.45
N ILE A 260 15.05 31.68 11.58
CA ILE A 260 15.73 31.84 10.28
C ILE A 260 14.73 32.32 9.23
N SER A 261 14.91 33.53 8.71
CA SER A 261 14.14 34.02 7.55
C SER A 261 14.50 33.21 6.29
N ILE A 262 13.49 32.73 5.56
CA ILE A 262 13.68 32.10 4.24
C ILE A 262 13.71 33.12 3.09
N PHE A 263 13.37 34.38 3.38
CA PHE A 263 13.37 35.44 2.38
C PHE A 263 14.78 35.70 1.82
N GLY A 264 14.90 35.85 0.50
CA GLY A 264 16.17 36.17 -0.16
C GLY A 264 17.24 35.07 -0.13
N VAL A 265 17.00 33.94 0.55
CA VAL A 265 17.92 32.80 0.59
C VAL A 265 17.88 32.06 -0.75
N GLU A 266 19.06 31.69 -1.27
CA GLU A 266 19.18 30.85 -2.46
C GLU A 266 18.89 29.37 -2.12
N ILE A 267 18.02 28.75 -2.92
CA ILE A 267 17.49 27.41 -2.69
C ILE A 267 17.73 26.56 -3.94
N SER A 268 18.65 25.59 -3.84
CA SER A 268 18.98 24.61 -4.91
C SER A 268 18.47 23.20 -4.61
N GLY A 269 17.66 23.05 -3.56
CA GLY A 269 17.12 21.78 -3.08
C GLY A 269 16.01 22.08 -2.08
N MET A 270 15.97 21.39 -0.95
CA MET A 270 14.98 21.65 0.11
C MET A 270 15.53 22.59 1.19
N LYS A 271 14.76 23.62 1.54
CA LYS A 271 15.05 24.53 2.65
C LYS A 271 13.78 24.85 3.43
N SER A 272 13.94 25.02 4.74
CA SER A 272 12.89 25.44 5.64
C SER A 272 13.31 26.72 6.37
N GLY A 273 12.34 27.59 6.63
CA GLY A 273 12.53 28.82 7.39
C GLY A 273 11.22 29.57 7.52
N TYR A 274 11.27 30.79 8.03
CA TYR A 274 10.08 31.61 8.27
C TYR A 274 9.93 32.70 7.22
N LEU A 275 8.69 32.91 6.76
CA LEU A 275 8.28 34.19 6.18
C LEU A 275 7.51 34.97 7.25
N PHE A 276 8.00 36.16 7.57
CA PHE A 276 7.35 37.05 8.53
C PHE A 276 6.41 37.99 7.79
N MET A 277 5.17 38.08 8.26
CA MET A 277 4.11 38.92 7.69
C MET A 277 3.71 40.00 8.69
N ASP A 278 3.65 41.25 8.24
CA ASP A 278 3.17 42.39 9.02
C ASP A 278 1.65 42.58 8.79
N ILE A 279 0.86 42.15 9.77
CA ILE A 279 -0.59 42.29 9.78
C ILE A 279 -0.93 43.60 10.48
N THR A 280 -1.24 44.63 9.70
CA THR A 280 -1.49 46.00 10.18
C THR A 280 -2.87 46.21 10.84
N ASP A 281 -3.49 45.11 11.30
CA ASP A 281 -4.75 45.08 12.05
C ASP A 281 -4.65 44.09 13.22
N GLU A 282 -4.46 44.61 14.44
CA GLU A 282 -4.35 43.82 15.66
C GLU A 282 -5.64 43.06 16.06
N ALA A 283 -6.77 43.37 15.44
CA ALA A 283 -8.03 42.68 15.72
C ALA A 283 -8.12 41.32 14.99
N ILE A 284 -7.20 41.01 14.08
CA ILE A 284 -7.17 39.74 13.35
C ILE A 284 -6.51 38.67 14.21
N ASP A 285 -7.32 37.70 14.68
CA ASP A 285 -6.81 36.49 15.32
C ASP A 285 -6.57 35.39 14.28
N LEU A 286 -5.32 35.19 13.90
CA LEU A 286 -4.92 34.15 12.95
C LEU A 286 -5.05 32.72 13.50
N TYR A 287 -5.02 32.51 14.82
CA TYR A 287 -5.20 31.16 15.39
C TYR A 287 -6.67 30.76 15.36
N ALA A 288 -7.59 31.71 15.49
CA ALA A 288 -9.02 31.49 15.33
C ALA A 288 -9.47 31.46 13.85
N THR A 289 -8.63 31.90 12.92
CA THR A 289 -8.94 31.91 11.49
C THR A 289 -8.65 30.53 10.87
N PRO A 290 -9.63 29.89 10.20
CA PRO A 290 -9.42 28.62 9.51
C PRO A 290 -8.33 28.71 8.45
N ASN A 291 -7.50 27.67 8.32
CA ASN A 291 -6.33 27.68 7.44
C ASN A 291 -6.72 27.84 5.96
N GLU A 292 -7.88 27.34 5.53
CA GLU A 292 -8.40 27.48 4.17
C GLU A 292 -8.75 28.92 3.78
N LYS A 293 -8.80 29.84 4.77
CA LYS A 293 -9.02 31.29 4.56
C LYS A 293 -7.74 32.11 4.59
N ILE A 294 -6.59 31.44 4.73
CA ILE A 294 -5.28 32.06 4.93
C ILE A 294 -4.41 31.68 3.74
N HIS A 295 -4.16 32.63 2.86
CA HIS A 295 -3.44 32.43 1.62
C HIS A 295 -2.07 33.09 1.71
N VAL A 296 -1.03 32.28 1.87
CA VAL A 296 0.36 32.75 1.81
C VAL A 296 0.82 32.72 0.35
N LEU A 297 1.15 33.87 -0.22
CA LEU A 297 1.54 34.03 -1.61
C LEU A 297 3.01 34.44 -1.69
N ILE A 298 3.83 33.72 -2.46
CA ILE A 298 5.25 34.06 -2.65
C ILE A 298 5.55 34.29 -4.13
N LYS A 299 6.48 35.19 -4.43
CA LYS A 299 7.03 35.38 -5.77
C LYS A 299 8.49 34.95 -5.79
N LEU A 300 8.81 34.04 -6.68
CA LEU A 300 10.17 33.55 -6.91
C LEU A 300 10.85 34.39 -8.00
N ALA A 301 12.16 34.63 -7.88
CA ALA A 301 12.93 35.47 -8.81
C ALA A 301 12.86 35.07 -10.28
N ASN A 302 12.71 33.77 -10.54
CA ASN A 302 12.67 33.24 -11.90
C ASN A 302 11.23 32.97 -12.37
N LYS A 303 10.22 33.56 -11.70
CA LYS A 303 8.80 33.37 -12.01
C LYS A 303 8.07 34.70 -12.07
N ASN A 304 7.21 34.82 -13.08
CA ASN A 304 6.44 36.04 -13.33
C ASN A 304 5.14 36.11 -12.50
N SER A 305 4.75 35.02 -11.84
CA SER A 305 3.52 34.91 -11.07
C SER A 305 3.81 34.63 -9.59
N PHE A 306 2.85 35.00 -8.74
CA PHE A 306 2.80 34.51 -7.37
C PHE A 306 2.36 33.05 -7.35
N ILE A 307 2.88 32.32 -6.38
CA ILE A 307 2.49 30.95 -6.07
C ILE A 307 1.91 30.94 -4.67
N GLU A 308 0.83 30.17 -4.50
CA GLU A 308 0.22 29.97 -3.20
C GLU A 308 0.91 28.82 -2.46
N VAL A 309 1.19 29.04 -1.18
CA VAL A 309 1.84 28.09 -0.29
C VAL A 309 0.77 27.45 0.60
N LEU A 310 0.53 26.16 0.38
CA LEU A 310 -0.54 25.43 1.04
C LEU A 310 -0.18 25.05 2.48
N PHE A 311 -1.14 25.09 3.40
CA PHE A 311 -0.96 24.52 4.74
C PHE A 311 -0.91 22.99 4.68
N MET A 312 0.06 22.38 5.36
CA MET A 312 0.08 20.92 5.52
C MET A 312 -1.16 20.47 6.31
N GLY A 313 -1.85 19.45 5.79
CA GLY A 313 -3.00 18.84 6.46
C GLY A 313 -4.36 19.49 6.19
N THR A 314 -4.44 20.55 5.39
CA THR A 314 -5.71 21.03 4.81
C THR A 314 -5.91 20.37 3.45
N SER A 315 -6.55 19.20 3.42
CA SER A 315 -7.10 18.65 2.18
C SER A 315 -8.26 19.52 1.68
N GLN A 316 -8.32 19.77 0.37
CA GLN A 316 -9.48 20.39 -0.29
C GLN A 316 -10.75 19.55 -0.15
#